data_AF-A0AAW8KAJ2-F1
#
_entry.id   AF-A0AAW8KAJ2-F1
#
_cell.length_a   1.000
_cell.length_b   1.000
_cell.length_c   1.000
_cell.angle_alpha   90.00
_cell.angle_beta   90.00
_cell.angle_gamma   90.00
#
_symmetry.space_group_name_H-M   'P 1'
#
loop_
_entity.id
_entity.type
_entity.pdbx_description
1 polymer ?
#
loop_
_entity_poly.entity_id
_entity_poly.type
_entity_poly.pdbx_seq_one_letter_code
_entity_poly.pdbx_strand_id
1 'polypeptide(L)'
;VTPAAEHPTRTYKADFETGRVAGFVDETEAMKQAIIKILMTERFSHLIYSWDYGTELNAVVGKSYHVFSSEIKRVITEALLADSRITGVTDFKVGQIDKRT
;
A
#
# COMPACT_ATOMS: atom_id res chain seq x y z
N VAL A 1 13.21 -18.01 -19.81
CA VAL A 1 12.33 -17.10 -19.05
C VAL A 1 12.87 -15.70 -19.20
N THR A 2 12.19 -14.85 -19.95
CA THR A 2 12.54 -13.43 -20.07
C THR A 2 12.45 -12.83 -18.66
N PRO A 3 13.46 -12.11 -18.15
CA PRO A 3 13.27 -11.36 -16.91
C PRO A 3 12.09 -10.42 -17.16
N ALA A 4 11.18 -10.28 -16.20
CA ALA A 4 10.12 -9.30 -16.28
C ALA A 4 10.80 -7.94 -16.52
N ALA A 5 10.78 -7.47 -17.77
CA ALA A 5 11.19 -6.12 -18.08
C ALA A 5 10.29 -5.23 -17.23
N GLU A 6 10.90 -4.52 -16.29
CA GLU A 6 10.24 -3.66 -15.31
C GLU A 6 9.17 -2.84 -16.02
N HIS A 7 7.91 -3.07 -15.67
CA HIS A 7 6.82 -2.32 -16.29
C HIS A 7 7.09 -0.83 -16.10
N PRO A 8 6.94 0.00 -17.16
CA PRO A 8 7.12 1.43 -17.04
C PRO A 8 6.24 1.96 -15.91
N THR A 9 6.78 2.86 -15.10
CA THR A 9 6.05 3.44 -13.97
C THR A 9 4.91 4.33 -14.44
N ARG A 10 5.00 4.88 -15.66
CA ARG A 10 3.98 5.73 -16.28
C ARG A 10 2.59 5.13 -16.23
N THR A 11 1.67 5.86 -15.61
CA THR A 11 0.27 5.44 -15.45
C THR A 11 -0.67 6.63 -15.45
N TYR A 12 -1.98 6.36 -15.45
CA TYR A 12 -3.00 7.39 -15.31
C TYR A 12 -2.82 8.13 -13.98
N LYS A 13 -3.10 9.43 -13.94
CA LYS A 13 -3.09 10.19 -12.70
C LYS A 13 -4.45 10.12 -12.01
N ALA A 14 -4.48 9.54 -10.81
CA ALA A 14 -5.62 9.61 -9.90
C ALA A 14 -5.45 10.81 -8.97
N ASP A 15 -6.42 11.71 -9.01
CA ASP A 15 -6.60 12.76 -8.02
C ASP A 15 -7.55 12.21 -6.94
N PHE A 16 -6.96 11.81 -5.81
CA PHE A 16 -7.69 11.25 -4.67
C PHE A 16 -8.44 12.32 -3.88
N GLU A 17 -8.09 13.61 -4.01
CA GLU A 17 -8.78 14.71 -3.33
C GLU A 17 -10.09 15.04 -4.04
N THR A 18 -10.04 15.12 -5.38
CA THR A 18 -11.23 15.47 -6.18
C THR A 18 -11.98 14.25 -6.74
N GLY A 19 -11.44 13.05 -6.57
CA GLY A 19 -12.05 11.79 -7.03
C GLY A 19 -12.04 11.64 -8.56
N ARG A 20 -11.07 12.24 -9.25
CA ARG A 20 -10.99 12.24 -10.73
C ARG A 20 -9.75 11.52 -11.23
N VAL A 21 -9.84 10.98 -12.45
CA VAL A 21 -8.70 10.45 -13.18
C VAL A 21 -8.49 11.31 -14.43
N ALA A 22 -7.33 11.97 -14.53
CA ALA A 22 -7.03 12.85 -15.65
C ALA A 22 -5.52 13.02 -15.87
N GLY A 23 -5.06 12.78 -17.10
CA GLY A 23 -3.64 12.85 -17.45
C GLY A 23 -2.83 11.65 -16.95
N PHE A 24 -1.52 11.83 -16.88
CA PHE A 24 -0.56 10.76 -16.55
C PHE A 24 0.45 11.23 -15.50
N VAL A 25 0.92 10.28 -14.70
CA VAL A 25 2.05 10.42 -13.78
C VAL A 25 3.09 9.35 -14.10
N ASP A 26 4.33 9.58 -13.67
CA ASP A 26 5.45 8.68 -13.91
C ASP A 26 6.36 8.62 -12.69
N GLU A 27 7.33 7.70 -12.72
CA GLU A 27 8.41 7.59 -11.73
C GLU A 27 7.89 7.66 -10.28
N THR A 28 8.43 8.58 -9.48
CA THR A 28 8.11 8.73 -8.06
C THR A 28 6.62 9.01 -7.81
N GLU A 29 5.97 9.82 -8.65
CA GLU A 29 4.56 10.16 -8.47
C GLU A 29 3.65 8.96 -8.78
N ALA A 30 4.00 8.17 -9.79
CA ALA A 30 3.32 6.92 -10.06
C ALA A 30 3.51 5.90 -8.94
N MET A 31 4.71 5.83 -8.33
CA MET A 31 4.97 4.95 -7.19
C MET A 31 4.19 5.37 -5.94
N LYS A 32 4.09 6.66 -5.64
CA LYS A 32 3.24 7.17 -4.56
C LYS A 32 1.78 6.73 -4.76
N GLN A 33 1.26 6.89 -5.98
CA GLN A 33 -0.09 6.44 -6.33
C GLN A 33 -0.26 4.92 -6.15
N ALA A 34 0.72 4.11 -6.59
CA ALA A 34 0.68 2.66 -6.42
C ALA A 34 0.64 2.26 -4.94
N ILE A 35 1.51 2.86 -4.10
CA ILE A 35 1.55 2.66 -2.65
C ILE A 35 0.19 3.01 -2.02
N ILE A 36 -0.37 4.18 -2.34
CA ILE A 36 -1.68 4.59 -1.82
C ILE A 36 -2.75 3.55 -2.17
N LYS A 37 -2.81 3.10 -3.44
CA LYS A 37 -3.80 2.10 -3.86
C LYS A 37 -3.63 0.77 -3.12
N ILE A 38 -2.41 0.28 -2.94
CA ILE A 38 -2.14 -0.96 -2.19
C ILE A 38 -2.63 -0.81 -0.75
N LEU A 39 -2.28 0.28 -0.07
CA LEU A 39 -2.65 0.50 1.33
C LEU A 39 -4.14 0.74 1.54
N MET A 40 -4.84 1.31 0.56
CA MET A 40 -6.29 1.57 0.62
C MET A 40 -7.14 0.35 0.22
N THR A 41 -6.53 -0.71 -0.29
CA THR A 41 -7.25 -1.90 -0.74
C THR A 41 -7.15 -2.99 0.33
N GLU A 42 -8.30 -3.46 0.80
CA GLU A 42 -8.33 -4.68 1.61
C GLU A 42 -8.12 -5.90 0.71
N ARG A 43 -7.17 -6.75 1.09
CA ARG A 43 -6.84 -7.97 0.38
C ARG A 43 -8.07 -8.88 0.27
N PHE A 44 -8.19 -9.59 -0.84
CA PHE A 44 -9.31 -10.51 -1.17
C PHE A 44 -10.70 -9.85 -1.36
N SER A 45 -10.82 -8.53 -1.19
CA SER A 45 -12.12 -7.85 -1.25
C SER A 45 -12.60 -7.55 -2.68
N HIS A 46 -11.69 -7.60 -3.67
CA HIS A 46 -12.01 -7.26 -5.05
C HIS A 46 -11.42 -8.26 -6.05
N LEU A 47 -12.27 -8.84 -6.91
CA LEU A 47 -11.90 -9.84 -7.92
C LEU A 47 -10.94 -9.33 -9.00
N ILE A 48 -10.85 -8.01 -9.18
CA ILE A 48 -9.97 -7.38 -10.18
C ILE A 48 -8.49 -7.43 -9.78
N TYR A 49 -8.19 -7.78 -8.53
CA TYR A 49 -6.85 -7.80 -7.98
C TYR A 49 -6.34 -9.24 -7.77
N SER A 50 -5.02 -9.41 -7.80
CA SER A 50 -4.39 -10.68 -7.42
C SER A 50 -4.54 -10.95 -5.93
N TRP A 51 -4.31 -12.20 -5.52
CA TRP A 51 -4.37 -12.61 -4.12
C TRP A 51 -3.35 -11.88 -3.24
N ASP A 52 -2.22 -11.46 -3.79
CA ASP A 52 -1.16 -10.76 -3.04
C ASP A 52 -1.40 -9.24 -2.93
N TYR A 53 -2.36 -8.68 -3.67
CA TYR A 53 -2.58 -7.24 -3.73
C TYR A 53 -3.46 -6.73 -2.59
N GLY A 54 -3.01 -5.65 -1.96
CA GLY A 54 -3.71 -5.01 -0.85
C GLY A 54 -3.18 -5.46 0.51
N THR A 55 -3.74 -4.86 1.55
CA THR A 55 -3.39 -5.08 2.95
C THR A 55 -4.47 -5.88 3.67
N GLU A 56 -4.11 -6.55 4.75
CA GLU A 56 -5.05 -7.23 5.66
C GLU A 56 -5.30 -6.36 6.91
N LEU A 57 -5.62 -5.08 6.71
CA LEU A 57 -5.76 -4.14 7.82
C LEU A 57 -6.92 -4.52 8.74
N ASN A 58 -8.00 -5.07 8.20
CA ASN A 58 -9.15 -5.49 9.00
C ASN A 58 -8.83 -6.57 10.03
N ALA A 59 -7.77 -7.38 9.82
CA ALA A 59 -7.32 -8.37 10.80
C ALA A 59 -6.63 -7.74 12.02
N VAL A 60 -6.08 -6.53 11.85
CA VAL A 60 -5.24 -5.84 12.83
C VAL A 60 -5.99 -4.71 13.55
N VAL A 61 -6.90 -4.03 12.85
CA VAL A 61 -7.70 -2.93 13.40
C VAL A 61 -8.58 -3.43 14.55
N GLY A 62 -8.67 -2.63 15.62
CA GLY A 62 -9.46 -2.96 16.81
C GLY A 62 -8.80 -3.91 17.81
N LYS A 63 -7.59 -4.42 17.52
CA LYS A 63 -6.76 -5.16 18.48
C LYS A 63 -6.11 -4.22 19.49
N SER A 64 -5.52 -4.79 20.55
CA SER A 64 -4.73 -4.01 21.52
C SER A 64 -3.54 -3.33 20.83
N TYR A 65 -3.06 -2.22 21.39
CA TYR A 65 -1.93 -1.49 20.81
C TYR A 65 -0.70 -2.37 20.60
N HIS A 66 -0.40 -3.28 21.54
CA HIS A 66 0.73 -4.20 21.41
C HIS A 66 0.60 -5.13 20.20
N VAL A 67 -0.58 -5.73 20.01
CA VAL A 67 -0.86 -6.60 18.85
C VAL A 67 -0.89 -5.79 17.55
N PHE A 68 -1.50 -4.61 17.58
CA PHE A 68 -1.51 -3.71 16.45
C PHE A 68 -0.09 -3.33 16.03
N SER A 69 0.75 -2.91 16.98
CA SER A 69 2.11 -2.45 16.72
C SER A 69 3.02 -3.56 16.20
N SER A 70 2.79 -4.83 16.57
CA SER A 70 3.54 -5.96 16.02
C SER A 70 3.08 -6.31 14.61
N GLU A 71 1.78 -6.35 14.36
CA GLU A 71 1.21 -6.84 13.10
C GLU A 71 1.18 -5.78 11.99
N ILE A 72 0.97 -4.50 12.32
CA ILE A 72 0.80 -3.45 11.32
C ILE A 72 2.04 -3.32 10.42
N LYS A 73 3.23 -3.46 11.01
CA LYS A 73 4.49 -3.44 10.25
C LYS A 73 4.57 -4.61 9.28
N ARG A 74 4.19 -5.80 9.73
CA ARG A 74 4.20 -7.03 8.92
C ARG A 74 3.23 -6.89 7.74
N VAL A 75 1.97 -6.55 8.01
CA VAL A 75 0.91 -6.46 6.99
C VAL A 75 1.23 -5.39 5.95
N ILE A 76 1.72 -4.21 6.35
CA ILE A 76 2.11 -3.16 5.40
C ILE A 76 3.32 -3.60 4.57
N THR A 77 4.32 -4.22 5.19
CA THR A 77 5.54 -4.62 4.48
C THR A 77 5.25 -5.72 3.45
N GLU A 78 4.48 -6.75 3.82
CA GLU A 78 4.07 -7.82 2.91
C GLU A 78 3.26 -7.29 1.72
N ALA A 79 2.32 -6.37 1.96
CA ALA A 79 1.50 -5.79 0.91
C ALA A 79 2.31 -4.94 -0.09
N LEU A 80 3.26 -4.14 0.41
CA LEU A 80 4.08 -3.29 -0.44
C LEU A 80 5.11 -4.09 -1.24
N LEU A 81 5.74 -5.10 -0.64
CA LEU A 81 6.73 -5.95 -1.31
C LEU A 81 6.13 -6.90 -2.36
N ALA A 82 4.80 -7.03 -2.43
CA ALA A 82 4.12 -7.71 -3.53
C ALA A 82 4.28 -6.97 -4.87
N ASP A 83 4.52 -5.64 -4.84
CA ASP A 83 4.93 -4.88 -6.01
C ASP A 83 6.46 -4.93 -6.15
N SER A 84 6.96 -5.61 -7.18
CA SER A 84 8.40 -5.85 -7.37
C SER A 84 9.25 -4.57 -7.51
N ARG A 85 8.63 -3.42 -7.76
CA ARG A 85 9.29 -2.12 -7.82
C ARG A 85 9.60 -1.54 -6.43
N ILE A 86 8.96 -2.07 -5.39
CA ILE A 86 9.23 -1.72 -3.99
C ILE A 86 10.17 -2.77 -3.42
N THR A 87 11.39 -2.35 -3.10
CA THR A 87 12.46 -3.28 -2.67
C THR A 87 12.59 -3.39 -1.15
N GLY A 88 11.95 -2.50 -0.40
CA GLY A 88 12.04 -2.49 1.06
C GLY A 88 11.16 -1.43 1.71
N VAL A 89 10.86 -1.66 2.99
CA VAL A 89 10.19 -0.69 3.87
C VAL A 89 11.08 -0.51 5.09
N THR A 90 11.68 0.68 5.22
CA THR A 90 12.60 1.03 6.32
C THR A 90 11.99 2.10 7.21
N ASP A 91 12.62 2.36 8.36
CA ASP A 91 12.27 3.48 9.26
C ASP A 91 10.81 3.50 9.73
N PHE A 92 10.20 2.32 9.80
CA PHE A 92 8.81 2.15 10.19
C PHE A 92 8.60 2.55 11.66
N LYS A 93 7.72 3.52 11.90
CA LYS A 93 7.38 4.02 13.24
C LYS A 93 5.90 3.83 13.50
N VAL A 94 5.59 3.28 14.68
CA VAL A 94 4.22 3.19 15.21
C VAL A 94 4.13 4.07 16.44
N GLY A 95 3.12 4.91 16.48
CA GLY A 95 2.80 5.73 17.64
C GLY A 95 1.33 5.61 18.00
N GLN A 96 1.04 5.62 19.29
CA GLN A 96 -0.31 5.81 19.79
C GLN A 96 -0.49 7.29 20.16
N ILE A 97 -1.44 7.96 19.53
CA ILE A 97 -1.82 9.31 19.93
C ILE A 97 -2.74 9.17 21.14
N ASP A 98 -2.30 9.64 22.31
CA ASP A 98 -3.17 9.72 23.48
C ASP A 98 -4.21 10.81 23.23
N LYS A 99 -5.49 10.46 23.34
CA LYS A 99 -6.62 11.41 23.17
C LYS A 99 -6.85 12.27 24.42
N ARG A 100 -6.02 12.13 25.46
CA ARG A 100 -6.11 12.91 26.71
C ARG A 100 -5.24 14.17 26.73
N THR A 101 -4.48 14.44 25.67
CA THR A 101 -3.74 15.69 25.45
C THR A 101 -4.30 16.36 24.20
#